data_AF-A0A2L0BQE9-F1
#
_entry.id   AF-A0A2L0BQE9-F1
#
_cell.length_a   1.000
_cell.length_b   1.000
_cell.length_c   1.000
_cell.angle_alpha   90.00
_cell.angle_beta   90.00
_cell.angle_gamma   90.00
#
_symmetry.space_group_name_H-M   'P 1'
#
loop_
_entity.id
_entity.type
_entity.pdbx_description
1 polymer ?
#
loop_
_entity_poly.entity_id
_entity_poly.type
_entity_poly.pdbx_seq_one_letter_code
_entity_poly.pdbx_strand_id
1 'polypeptide(L)'
;ETLANRYPFSCYKQVFVDEVDKDVSAYATMSVFSTNLLHSAAIIDQQYITRKAMALAIAEQFFSCFITIQNWSDIWLPKGIALYLCGLYAKKCFGNNEYRDWVQQELQEVVKYEEKFGGIILDPSQAPAPPPIATNAPQVAQKPPDPGFYFPIRNFHTMSPKYIEMMHKKSHLVIRMLEHRIGQELLLQVFNKQLSLAANAAQQKIGSGLWSHMLISTNVFTKAI
;
A
#
# COMPACT_ATOMS: atom_id res chain seq x y z
N GLU A 1 -10.83 13.11 -13.59
CA GLU A 1 -10.62 11.73 -13.09
C GLU A 1 -9.19 11.65 -12.57
N THR A 2 -8.92 10.89 -11.49
CA THR A 2 -7.58 10.86 -10.86
C THR A 2 -6.65 9.86 -11.54
N LEU A 3 -7.20 8.72 -11.97
CA LEU A 3 -6.52 7.74 -12.83
C LEU A 3 -7.12 7.84 -14.23
N ALA A 4 -6.28 7.70 -15.26
CA ALA A 4 -6.68 7.75 -16.66
C ALA A 4 -7.12 6.37 -17.20
N ASN A 5 -6.97 5.31 -16.39
CA ASN A 5 -7.31 3.95 -16.76
C ASN A 5 -8.71 3.56 -16.29
N ARG A 6 -9.39 2.73 -17.09
CA ARG A 6 -10.67 2.10 -16.71
C ARG A 6 -10.45 1.12 -15.56
N TYR A 7 -11.53 0.83 -14.84
CA TYR A 7 -11.52 -0.22 -13.83
C TYR A 7 -11.09 -1.56 -14.46
N PRO A 8 -10.11 -2.28 -13.87
CA PRO A 8 -9.46 -3.42 -14.52
C PRO A 8 -10.33 -4.67 -14.60
N PHE A 9 -11.43 -4.73 -13.85
CA PHE A 9 -12.33 -5.88 -13.84
C PHE A 9 -13.68 -5.58 -14.50
N SER A 10 -14.45 -6.64 -14.80
CA SER A 10 -15.73 -6.52 -15.50
C SER A 10 -16.85 -5.91 -14.64
N CYS A 11 -16.80 -6.09 -13.32
CA CYS A 11 -17.82 -5.60 -12.40
C CYS A 11 -17.20 -5.32 -11.02
N TYR A 12 -17.90 -4.50 -10.25
CA TYR A 12 -17.59 -4.22 -8.85
C TYR A 12 -18.74 -4.71 -7.98
N LYS A 13 -18.44 -5.56 -7.00
CA LYS A 13 -19.38 -6.11 -6.02
C LYS A 13 -19.02 -5.58 -4.64
N GLN A 14 -20.01 -5.12 -3.88
CA GLN A 14 -19.83 -4.65 -2.52
C GLN A 14 -20.72 -5.46 -1.59
N VAL A 15 -20.14 -6.04 -0.55
CA VAL A 15 -20.84 -6.89 0.43
C VAL A 15 -20.57 -6.36 1.83
N PHE A 16 -21.63 -6.24 2.62
CA PHE A 16 -21.55 -5.90 4.04
C PHE A 16 -21.79 -7.17 4.86
N VAL A 17 -20.85 -7.52 5.72
CA VAL A 17 -20.86 -8.74 6.53
C VAL A 17 -20.69 -8.36 7.99
N ASP A 18 -21.47 -9.01 8.85
CA ASP A 18 -21.37 -8.83 10.30
C ASP A 18 -20.22 -9.67 10.87
N GLU A 19 -19.63 -9.24 11.98
CA GLU A 19 -18.50 -9.93 12.65
C GLU A 19 -17.25 -10.15 11.77
N VAL A 20 -16.86 -9.15 10.95
CA VAL A 20 -15.60 -9.19 10.19
C VAL A 20 -14.38 -8.85 11.05
N ASP A 21 -13.26 -9.55 10.83
CA ASP A 21 -11.97 -9.28 11.49
C ASP A 21 -11.40 -7.89 11.15
N LYS A 22 -11.64 -7.44 9.91
CA LYS A 22 -11.22 -6.12 9.42
C LYS A 22 -12.40 -5.40 8.79
N ASP A 23 -12.56 -4.13 9.14
CA ASP A 23 -13.67 -3.30 8.63
C ASP A 23 -13.67 -3.16 7.11
N VAL A 24 -12.50 -3.24 6.48
CA VAL A 24 -12.30 -3.12 5.04
C VAL A 24 -11.36 -4.21 4.56
N SER A 25 -11.84 -5.03 3.63
CA SER A 25 -11.03 -6.01 2.92
C SER A 25 -11.32 -5.95 1.42
N ALA A 26 -10.30 -5.60 0.64
CA ALA A 26 -10.39 -5.54 -0.82
C ALA A 26 -9.96 -6.88 -1.46
N TYR A 27 -10.76 -7.36 -2.41
CA TYR A 27 -10.49 -8.53 -3.24
C TYR A 27 -10.69 -8.20 -4.73
N ALA A 28 -10.25 -9.09 -5.62
CA ALA A 28 -10.50 -8.94 -7.04
C ALA A 28 -12.01 -8.91 -7.32
N THR A 29 -12.51 -7.84 -7.95
CA THR A 29 -13.93 -7.59 -8.29
C THR A 29 -14.87 -7.36 -7.10
N MET A 30 -14.42 -7.57 -5.86
CA MET A 30 -15.29 -7.56 -4.67
C MET A 30 -14.63 -6.85 -3.49
N SER A 31 -15.40 -6.07 -2.74
CA SER A 31 -14.96 -5.49 -1.47
C SER A 31 -15.91 -5.91 -0.36
N VAL A 32 -15.33 -6.45 0.72
CA VAL A 32 -16.06 -6.87 1.92
C VAL A 32 -15.88 -5.80 2.98
N PHE A 33 -17.00 -5.33 3.52
CA PHE A 33 -17.07 -4.28 4.52
C PHE A 33 -17.80 -4.77 5.76
N SER A 34 -17.48 -4.18 6.92
CA SER A 34 -18.27 -4.37 8.13
C SER A 34 -19.65 -3.73 8.01
N THR A 35 -20.69 -4.42 8.51
CA THR A 35 -22.05 -3.88 8.70
C THR A 35 -22.05 -2.58 9.51
N ASN A 36 -21.07 -2.37 10.40
CA ASN A 36 -20.92 -1.15 11.21
C ASN A 36 -20.67 0.12 10.37
N LEU A 37 -20.28 -0.03 9.10
CA LEU A 37 -20.11 1.11 8.19
C LEU A 37 -21.45 1.60 7.58
N LEU A 38 -22.52 0.80 7.67
CA LEU A 38 -23.84 1.20 7.21
C LEU A 38 -24.44 2.24 8.16
N HIS A 39 -24.90 3.35 7.60
CA HIS A 39 -25.49 4.44 8.36
C HIS A 39 -26.65 5.08 7.60
N SER A 40 -27.61 5.61 8.35
CA SER A 40 -28.67 6.44 7.80
C SER A 40 -28.14 7.82 7.42
N ALA A 41 -28.81 8.50 6.47
CA ALA A 41 -28.46 9.85 6.05
C ALA A 41 -28.47 10.90 7.18
N ALA A 42 -29.12 10.60 8.31
CA ALA A 42 -29.13 11.46 9.49
C ALA A 42 -27.79 11.47 10.26
N ILE A 43 -26.94 10.45 10.09
CA ILE A 43 -25.67 10.32 10.81
C ILE A 43 -24.55 10.88 9.93
N ILE A 44 -24.23 12.16 10.14
CA ILE A 44 -23.29 12.91 9.29
C ILE A 44 -21.84 12.48 9.53
N ASP A 45 -21.47 12.19 10.79
CA ASP A 45 -20.07 11.90 11.16
C ASP A 45 -19.56 10.61 10.52
N GLN A 46 -20.42 9.60 10.41
CA GLN A 46 -20.09 8.30 9.83
C GLN A 46 -19.83 8.36 8.32
N GLN A 47 -20.29 9.43 7.65
CA GLN A 47 -20.10 9.64 6.22
C GLN A 47 -18.61 9.71 5.85
N TYR A 48 -17.81 10.41 6.66
CA TYR A 48 -16.38 10.57 6.40
C TYR A 48 -15.63 9.24 6.51
N ILE A 49 -15.93 8.46 7.55
CA ILE A 49 -15.29 7.16 7.81
C ILE A 49 -15.65 6.17 6.69
N THR A 50 -16.95 6.03 6.42
CA THR A 50 -17.47 5.05 5.45
C THR A 50 -17.00 5.33 4.04
N ARG A 51 -17.02 6.59 3.60
CA ARG A 51 -16.55 6.95 2.25
C ARG A 51 -15.04 6.83 2.09
N LYS A 52 -14.25 7.18 3.12
CA LYS A 52 -12.79 6.93 3.11
C LYS A 52 -12.50 5.43 3.01
N ALA A 53 -13.19 4.61 3.81
CA ALA A 53 -13.10 3.15 3.77
C ALA A 53 -13.42 2.58 2.37
N MET A 54 -14.52 3.02 1.75
CA MET A 54 -14.90 2.58 0.40
C MET A 54 -13.89 3.04 -0.66
N ALA A 55 -13.40 4.28 -0.58
CA ALA A 55 -12.39 4.78 -1.51
C ALA A 55 -11.08 4.00 -1.40
N LEU A 56 -10.65 3.67 -0.18
CA LEU A 56 -9.47 2.84 0.06
C LEU A 56 -9.64 1.44 -0.55
N ALA A 57 -10.79 0.80 -0.34
CA ALA A 57 -11.05 -0.54 -0.88
C ALA A 57 -10.96 -0.57 -2.42
N ILE A 58 -11.50 0.45 -3.10
CA ILE A 58 -11.40 0.57 -4.55
C ILE A 58 -9.95 0.82 -4.97
N ALA A 59 -9.22 1.70 -4.28
CA ALA A 59 -7.82 1.98 -4.59
C ALA A 59 -6.93 0.74 -4.44
N GLU A 60 -7.18 -0.10 -3.44
CA GLU A 60 -6.49 -1.38 -3.24
C GLU A 60 -6.79 -2.41 -4.34
N GLN A 61 -8.00 -2.39 -4.92
CA GLN A 61 -8.28 -3.25 -6.06
C GLN A 61 -7.39 -2.94 -7.27
N PHE A 62 -7.08 -1.66 -7.51
CA PHE A 62 -6.11 -1.27 -8.53
C PHE A 62 -4.68 -1.64 -8.09
N PHE A 63 -4.30 -1.22 -6.88
CA PHE A 63 -2.95 -1.39 -6.34
C PHE A 63 -2.99 -2.29 -5.10
N SER A 64 -2.98 -3.61 -5.34
CA SER A 64 -2.82 -4.73 -4.40
C SER A 64 -3.42 -5.99 -5.03
N CYS A 65 -4.59 -5.86 -5.68
CA CYS A 65 -5.23 -6.96 -6.39
C CYS A 65 -4.82 -7.05 -7.86
N PHE A 66 -4.94 -5.96 -8.63
CA PHE A 66 -4.62 -5.97 -10.06
C PHE A 66 -3.11 -5.91 -10.32
N ILE A 67 -2.44 -4.95 -9.68
CA ILE A 67 -0.98 -4.94 -9.57
C ILE A 67 -0.61 -5.54 -8.21
N THR A 68 0.17 -6.62 -8.20
CA THR A 68 0.57 -7.36 -7.00
C THR A 68 2.06 -7.15 -6.70
N ILE A 69 2.48 -7.37 -5.45
CA ILE A 69 3.89 -7.28 -5.08
C ILE A 69 4.73 -8.42 -5.66
N GLN A 70 5.99 -8.12 -5.97
CA GLN A 70 6.98 -9.14 -6.32
C GLN A 70 7.54 -9.82 -5.05
N ASN A 71 7.91 -9.03 -4.04
CA ASN A 71 8.51 -9.50 -2.80
C ASN A 71 7.77 -8.92 -1.57
N TRP A 72 7.85 -9.61 -0.43
CA TRP A 72 7.24 -9.14 0.82
C TRP A 72 7.81 -7.82 1.33
N SER A 73 9.09 -7.54 1.04
CA SER A 73 9.72 -6.26 1.37
C SER A 73 9.11 -5.07 0.62
N ASP A 74 8.38 -5.32 -0.48
CA ASP A 74 7.69 -4.30 -1.28
C ASP A 74 6.23 -4.08 -0.87
N ILE A 75 5.74 -4.74 0.20
CA ILE A 75 4.32 -4.68 0.62
C ILE A 75 3.85 -3.25 0.93
N TRP A 76 4.75 -2.39 1.39
CA TRP A 76 4.44 -1.00 1.72
C TRP A 76 4.03 -0.19 0.49
N LEU A 77 4.52 -0.54 -0.69
CA LEU A 77 4.39 0.26 -1.90
C LEU A 77 2.95 0.30 -2.44
N PRO A 78 2.29 -0.83 -2.80
CA PRO A 78 0.92 -0.78 -3.31
C PRO A 78 -0.06 -0.21 -2.28
N LYS A 79 0.14 -0.52 -0.99
CA LYS A 79 -0.70 0.02 0.09
C LYS A 79 -0.51 1.53 0.25
N GLY A 80 0.72 2.03 0.17
CA GLY A 80 1.03 3.46 0.21
C GLY A 80 0.42 4.22 -0.97
N ILE A 81 0.46 3.63 -2.17
CA ILE A 81 -0.19 4.19 -3.37
C ILE A 81 -1.71 4.21 -3.18
N ALA A 82 -2.31 3.13 -2.67
CA ALA A 82 -3.75 3.06 -2.44
C ALA A 82 -4.23 4.11 -1.42
N LEU A 83 -3.51 4.27 -0.30
CA LEU A 83 -3.78 5.30 0.70
C LEU A 83 -3.63 6.71 0.15
N TYR A 84 -2.60 6.95 -0.67
CA TYR A 84 -2.40 8.22 -1.35
C TYR A 84 -3.55 8.58 -2.30
N LEU A 85 -4.01 7.62 -3.11
CA LEU A 85 -5.17 7.82 -3.99
C LEU A 85 -6.46 8.08 -3.19
N CYS A 86 -6.65 7.36 -2.09
CA CYS A 86 -7.73 7.64 -1.13
C CYS A 86 -7.62 9.06 -0.56
N GLY A 87 -6.41 9.55 -0.29
CA GLY A 87 -6.18 10.93 0.13
C GLY A 87 -6.49 11.99 -0.91
N LEU A 88 -6.16 11.75 -2.19
CA LEU A 88 -6.59 12.62 -3.27
C LEU A 88 -8.12 12.68 -3.38
N TYR A 89 -8.80 11.54 -3.20
CA TYR A 89 -10.27 11.49 -3.13
C TYR A 89 -10.79 12.28 -1.92
N ALA A 90 -10.24 12.06 -0.73
CA ALA A 90 -10.65 12.74 0.49
C ALA A 90 -10.48 14.26 0.39
N LYS A 91 -9.33 14.73 -0.13
CA LYS A 91 -9.05 16.16 -0.38
C LYS A 91 -10.08 16.79 -1.32
N LYS A 92 -10.53 16.04 -2.34
CA LYS A 92 -11.53 16.51 -3.31
C LYS A 92 -12.95 16.51 -2.75
N CYS A 93 -13.33 15.50 -1.97
CA CYS A 93 -14.71 15.32 -1.50
C CYS A 93 -15.00 15.98 -0.15
N PHE A 94 -14.05 16.00 0.78
CA PHE A 94 -14.22 16.52 2.15
C PHE A 94 -13.49 17.83 2.38
N GLY A 95 -12.67 18.26 1.42
CA GLY A 95 -11.93 19.50 1.46
C GLY A 95 -10.51 19.35 1.99
N ASN A 96 -9.72 20.41 1.79
CA ASN A 96 -8.29 20.39 2.04
C ASN A 96 -7.94 20.38 3.54
N ASN A 97 -8.77 20.98 4.40
CA ASN A 97 -8.48 21.08 5.83
C ASN A 97 -8.59 19.72 6.52
N GLU A 98 -9.66 18.97 6.26
CA GLU A 98 -9.84 17.59 6.73
C GLU A 98 -8.68 16.69 6.28
N TYR A 99 -8.28 16.80 5.01
CA TYR A 99 -7.13 16.04 4.49
C TYR A 99 -5.81 16.40 5.22
N ARG A 100 -5.57 17.68 5.49
CA ARG A 100 -4.37 18.13 6.23
C ARG A 100 -4.37 17.64 7.67
N ASP A 101 -5.52 17.67 8.33
CA ASP A 101 -5.67 17.16 9.68
C ASP A 101 -5.39 15.65 9.72
N TRP A 102 -5.96 14.89 8.79
CA TRP A 102 -5.69 13.45 8.68
C TRP A 102 -4.19 13.13 8.49
N VAL A 103 -3.50 13.82 7.58
CA VAL A 103 -2.06 13.64 7.36
C VAL A 103 -1.25 14.01 8.62
N GLN A 104 -1.66 15.05 9.34
CA GLN A 104 -1.02 15.45 10.59
C GLN A 104 -1.22 14.41 11.69
N GLN A 105 -2.41 13.83 11.80
CA GLN A 105 -2.71 12.75 12.75
C GLN A 105 -1.87 11.51 12.45
N GLU A 106 -1.80 11.07 11.19
CA GLU A 106 -0.97 9.93 10.79
C GLU A 106 0.51 10.15 11.11
N LEU A 107 1.04 11.36 10.85
CA LEU A 107 2.40 11.72 11.20
C LEU A 107 2.65 11.63 12.71
N GLN A 108 1.74 12.16 13.52
CA GLN A 108 1.86 12.11 14.99
C GLN A 108 1.82 10.67 15.51
N GLU A 109 1.00 9.81 14.94
CA GLU A 109 0.92 8.40 15.33
C GLU A 109 2.19 7.62 14.98
N VAL A 110 2.73 7.84 13.79
CA VAL A 110 4.01 7.23 13.38
C VAL A 110 5.14 7.70 14.30
N VAL A 111 5.23 9.00 14.58
CA VAL A 111 6.26 9.54 15.50
C VAL A 111 6.13 8.94 16.90
N LYS A 112 4.92 8.93 17.47
CA LYS A 112 4.67 8.32 18.80
C LYS A 112 5.03 6.84 18.85
N TYR A 113 4.85 6.11 17.74
CA TYR A 113 5.24 4.72 17.66
C TYR A 113 6.76 4.56 17.58
N GLU A 114 7.42 5.33 16.71
CA GLU A 114 8.87 5.26 16.52
C GLU A 114 9.66 5.68 17.76
N GLU A 115 9.16 6.65 18.53
CA GLU A 115 9.73 7.04 19.82
C GLU A 115 9.68 5.93 20.88
N LYS A 116 8.63 5.08 20.84
CA LYS A 116 8.40 4.04 21.86
C LYS A 116 9.03 2.69 21.52
N PHE A 117 8.91 2.28 20.25
CA PHE A 117 9.23 0.92 19.81
C PHE A 117 10.39 0.86 18.81
N GLY A 118 10.85 2.00 18.29
CA GLY A 118 11.91 2.08 17.29
C GLY A 118 11.40 2.30 15.87
N GLY A 119 12.32 2.58 14.96
CA GLY A 119 12.01 2.99 13.58
C GLY A 119 11.38 1.88 12.73
N ILE A 120 10.45 2.27 11.85
CA ILE A 120 9.83 1.36 10.87
C ILE A 120 10.72 1.29 9.63
N ILE A 121 11.07 0.08 9.19
CA ILE A 121 11.99 -0.14 8.09
C ILE A 121 11.18 -0.50 6.84
N LEU A 122 11.32 0.32 5.78
CA LEU A 122 10.72 0.11 4.47
C LEU A 122 11.82 -0.27 3.46
N ASP A 123 12.63 -1.27 3.77
CA ASP A 123 13.81 -1.62 2.99
C ASP A 123 13.53 -2.78 2.02
N PRO A 124 13.62 -2.57 0.70
CA PRO A 124 13.53 -3.63 -0.30
C PRO A 124 14.78 -4.50 -0.36
N SER A 125 15.89 -4.13 0.32
CA SER A 125 17.14 -4.88 0.31
C SER A 125 16.95 -6.26 0.93
N GLN A 126 16.71 -7.25 0.06
CA GLN A 126 17.13 -8.60 0.37
C GLN A 126 18.64 -8.53 0.63
N ALA A 127 19.11 -9.07 1.77
CA ALA A 127 20.53 -9.34 1.92
C ALA A 127 20.97 -10.10 0.66
N PRO A 128 22.05 -9.67 -0.03
CA PRO A 128 22.52 -10.35 -1.22
C PRO A 128 22.65 -11.85 -0.89
N ALA A 129 22.14 -12.70 -1.78
CA ALA A 129 22.29 -14.14 -1.63
C ALA A 129 23.75 -14.43 -1.26
N PRO A 130 24.03 -15.21 -0.21
CA PRO A 130 25.41 -15.48 0.17
C PRO A 130 26.12 -16.01 -1.08
N PRO A 131 27.29 -15.45 -1.46
CA PRO A 131 28.03 -15.98 -2.58
C PRO A 131 28.26 -17.48 -2.35
N PRO A 132 28.23 -18.32 -3.40
CA PRO A 132 28.52 -19.74 -3.26
C PRO A 132 29.85 -19.87 -2.53
N ILE A 133 29.82 -20.59 -1.41
CA ILE A 133 30.86 -20.65 -0.39
C ILE A 133 32.19 -21.03 -1.06
N ALA A 134 33.08 -20.06 -1.25
CA ALA A 134 34.50 -20.35 -1.32
C ALA A 134 34.94 -20.64 0.11
N THR A 135 35.34 -21.89 0.35
CA THR A 135 35.93 -22.36 1.60
C THR A 135 37.05 -21.41 2.04
N ASN A 136 36.94 -20.90 3.28
CA ASN A 136 37.97 -20.19 4.05
C ASN A 136 38.06 -18.65 3.90
N ALA A 137 36.97 -17.93 4.16
CA ALA A 137 37.06 -16.55 4.65
C ALA A 137 36.31 -16.41 5.99
N PRO A 138 36.87 -15.69 6.99
CA PRO A 138 36.17 -15.46 8.24
C PRO A 138 34.88 -14.69 7.97
N GLN A 139 33.75 -15.28 8.39
CA GLN A 139 32.43 -14.68 8.28
C GLN A 139 32.45 -13.32 8.97
N VAL A 140 32.35 -12.24 8.20
CA VAL A 140 32.04 -10.93 8.76
C VAL A 140 30.66 -11.05 9.38
N ALA A 141 30.60 -10.97 10.71
CA ALA A 141 29.38 -11.07 11.49
C ALA A 141 28.31 -10.15 10.88
N GLN A 142 27.24 -10.74 10.35
CA GLN A 142 26.05 -10.02 9.93
C GLN A 142 25.60 -9.17 11.13
N LYS A 143 25.44 -7.86 10.93
CA LYS A 143 24.82 -6.97 11.93
C LYS A 143 23.58 -7.66 12.53
N PRO A 144 23.36 -7.62 13.86
CA PRO A 144 22.17 -8.20 14.45
C PRO A 144 20.94 -7.62 13.75
N PRO A 145 20.00 -8.44 13.24
CA PRO A 145 19.06 -7.99 12.24
C PRO A 145 17.85 -7.24 12.80
N ASP A 146 17.75 -7.00 14.10
CA ASP A 146 16.57 -6.35 14.67
C ASP A 146 16.95 -5.25 15.70
N PRO A 147 16.48 -4.02 15.51
CA PRO A 147 16.73 -2.89 16.42
C PRO A 147 15.88 -2.95 17.70
N GLY A 148 15.72 -4.14 18.31
CA GLY A 148 14.94 -4.32 19.54
C GLY A 148 13.44 -4.61 19.36
N PHE A 149 13.01 -5.03 18.17
CA PHE A 149 11.64 -5.52 17.98
C PHE A 149 11.49 -6.96 18.52
N TYR A 150 10.40 -7.19 19.28
CA TYR A 150 10.03 -8.52 19.78
C TYR A 150 9.66 -9.51 18.67
N PHE A 151 9.30 -9.00 17.49
CA PHE A 151 8.78 -9.77 16.37
C PHE A 151 9.66 -9.58 15.13
N PRO A 152 10.14 -10.67 14.49
CA PRO A 152 10.92 -10.56 13.26
C PRO A 152 10.12 -9.88 12.13
N ILE A 153 10.74 -8.88 11.49
CA ILE A 153 10.12 -8.10 10.39
C ILE A 153 10.26 -8.83 9.03
N ARG A 154 11.00 -9.94 8.98
CA ARG A 154 11.30 -10.67 7.74
C ARG A 154 10.08 -11.33 7.09
N ASN A 155 9.11 -11.75 7.89
CA ASN A 155 7.93 -12.46 7.42
C ASN A 155 6.66 -11.71 7.81
N PHE A 156 5.71 -11.60 6.89
CA PHE A 156 4.42 -10.94 7.14
C PHE A 156 3.67 -11.58 8.32
N HIS A 157 3.68 -12.90 8.41
CA HIS A 157 2.98 -13.65 9.46
C HIS A 157 3.58 -13.48 10.86
N THR A 158 4.82 -13.00 10.96
CA THR A 158 5.48 -12.77 12.26
C THR A 158 5.38 -11.32 12.71
N MET A 159 4.95 -10.40 11.84
CA MET A 159 4.86 -8.98 12.17
C MET A 159 3.67 -8.67 13.08
N SER A 160 3.88 -7.75 14.02
CA SER A 160 2.79 -7.25 14.86
C SER A 160 1.75 -6.49 14.01
N PRO A 161 0.43 -6.67 14.23
CA PRO A 161 -0.60 -5.88 13.56
C PRO A 161 -0.41 -4.37 13.72
N LYS A 162 0.05 -3.93 14.91
CA LYS A 162 0.37 -2.51 15.17
C LYS A 162 1.52 -2.02 14.30
N TYR A 163 2.54 -2.85 14.08
CA TYR A 163 3.64 -2.50 13.19
C TYR A 163 3.14 -2.36 11.75
N ILE A 164 2.30 -3.29 11.29
CA ILE A 164 1.72 -3.25 9.93
C ILE A 164 0.89 -1.97 9.72
N GLU A 165 0.07 -1.59 10.69
CA GLU A 165 -0.72 -0.37 10.63
C GLU A 165 0.17 0.88 10.51
N MET A 166 1.21 0.97 11.34
CA MET A 166 2.14 2.11 11.29
C MET A 166 2.99 2.11 10.02
N MET A 167 3.35 0.93 9.50
CA MET A 167 4.01 0.77 8.21
C MET A 167 3.14 1.31 7.07
N HIS A 168 1.83 1.06 7.09
CA HIS A 168 0.91 1.63 6.11
C HIS A 168 0.83 3.16 6.21
N LYS A 169 0.71 3.72 7.42
CA LYS A 169 0.71 5.19 7.61
C LYS A 169 2.02 5.82 7.14
N LYS A 170 3.16 5.21 7.49
CA LYS A 170 4.48 5.64 7.01
C LYS A 170 4.58 5.57 5.48
N SER A 171 4.07 4.51 4.86
CA SER A 171 4.05 4.37 3.41
C SER A 171 3.28 5.50 2.72
N HIS A 172 2.13 5.90 3.26
CA HIS A 172 1.35 7.02 2.76
C HIS A 172 2.16 8.33 2.81
N LEU A 173 2.81 8.61 3.95
CA LEU A 173 3.67 9.79 4.10
C LEU A 173 4.86 9.78 3.14
N VAL A 174 5.47 8.62 2.88
CA VAL A 174 6.57 8.47 1.92
C VAL A 174 6.12 8.76 0.49
N ILE A 175 4.99 8.23 0.05
CA ILE A 175 4.44 8.55 -1.28
C ILE A 175 4.11 10.05 -1.40
N ARG A 176 3.61 10.67 -0.34
CA ARG A 176 3.39 12.13 -0.31
C ARG A 176 4.69 12.93 -0.38
N MET A 177 5.77 12.47 0.26
CA MET A 177 7.08 13.11 0.11
C MET A 177 7.59 13.00 -1.33
N LEU A 178 7.34 11.87 -2.01
CA LEU A 178 7.65 11.72 -3.43
C LEU A 178 6.84 12.69 -4.30
N GLU A 179 5.54 12.85 -4.03
CA GLU A 179 4.69 13.85 -4.71
C GLU A 179 5.29 15.26 -4.56
N HIS A 180 5.73 15.65 -3.36
CA HIS A 180 6.32 16.97 -3.13
C HIS A 180 7.66 17.19 -3.85
N ARG A 181 8.40 16.11 -4.16
CA ARG A 181 9.71 16.20 -4.82
C ARG A 181 9.62 16.15 -6.34
N ILE A 182 8.77 15.28 -6.88
CA ILE A 182 8.64 15.00 -8.31
C ILE A 182 7.50 15.82 -8.93
N GLY A 183 6.44 16.08 -8.17
CA GLY A 183 5.21 16.71 -8.63
C GLY A 183 4.08 15.69 -8.83
N GLN A 184 2.85 16.12 -8.56
CA GLN A 184 1.65 15.27 -8.61
C GLN A 184 1.39 14.70 -10.01
N GLU A 185 1.54 15.50 -11.07
CA GLU A 185 1.23 15.08 -12.44
C GLU A 185 2.16 13.95 -12.92
N LEU A 186 3.46 14.11 -12.70
CA LEU A 186 4.46 13.10 -13.06
C LEU A 186 4.25 11.81 -12.26
N LEU A 187 3.96 11.91 -10.96
CA LEU A 187 3.66 10.74 -10.13
C LEU A 187 2.42 9.98 -10.64
N LEU A 188 1.36 10.70 -11.00
CA LEU A 188 0.16 10.09 -11.60
C LEU A 188 0.45 9.47 -12.97
N GLN A 189 1.33 10.06 -13.79
CA GLN A 189 1.78 9.46 -15.05
C GLN A 189 2.49 8.11 -14.81
N VAL A 190 3.35 8.02 -13.79
CA VAL A 190 4.00 6.76 -13.40
C VAL A 190 2.96 5.71 -13.02
N PHE A 191 1.99 6.05 -12.18
CA PHE A 191 0.91 5.12 -11.78
C PHE A 191 0.08 4.65 -12.98
N ASN A 192 -0.29 5.56 -13.87
CA ASN A 192 -1.05 5.22 -15.07
C ASN A 192 -0.24 4.32 -16.01
N LYS A 193 1.07 4.59 -16.18
CA LYS A 193 1.96 3.75 -16.98
C LYS A 193 2.04 2.32 -16.44
N GLN A 194 2.18 2.15 -15.13
CA GLN A 194 2.19 0.82 -14.51
C GLN A 194 0.87 0.08 -14.72
N LEU A 195 -0.26 0.76 -14.53
CA LEU A 195 -1.58 0.19 -14.78
C LEU A 195 -1.81 -0.20 -16.24
N SER A 196 -1.35 0.63 -17.20
CA SER A 196 -1.46 0.30 -18.63
C SER A 196 -0.59 -0.89 -19.01
N LEU A 197 0.63 -1.00 -18.44
CA LEU A 197 1.49 -2.18 -18.66
C LEU A 197 0.86 -3.46 -18.09
N ALA A 198 0.31 -3.40 -16.88
CA ALA A 198 -0.41 -4.51 -16.27
C ALA A 198 -1.67 -4.89 -17.06
N ALA A 199 -2.43 -3.91 -17.57
CA ALA A 199 -3.60 -4.14 -18.43
C ALA A 199 -3.24 -4.86 -19.74
N ASN A 200 -2.16 -4.44 -20.38
CA ASN A 200 -1.67 -5.10 -21.60
C ASN A 200 -1.19 -6.52 -21.30
N ALA A 201 -0.51 -6.74 -20.17
CA ALA A 201 -0.05 -8.06 -19.76
C ALA A 201 -1.22 -9.02 -19.46
N ALA A 202 -2.26 -8.54 -18.77
CA ALA A 202 -3.42 -9.34 -18.37
C ALA A 202 -4.25 -9.88 -19.55
N GLN A 203 -4.22 -9.21 -20.71
CA GLN A 203 -4.92 -9.65 -21.92
C GLN A 203 -4.18 -10.75 -22.70
N GLN A 204 -2.91 -10.98 -22.39
CA GLN A 204 -2.09 -11.95 -23.12
C GLN A 204 -2.18 -13.36 -22.55
N LYS A 205 -1.96 -14.34 -23.43
CA LYS A 205 -1.94 -15.76 -23.04
C LYS A 205 -0.78 -16.05 -22.08
N ILE A 206 -1.05 -16.95 -21.14
CA ILE A 206 -0.05 -17.51 -20.21
C ILE A 206 1.12 -18.07 -21.03
N GLY A 207 2.33 -17.52 -20.84
CA GLY A 207 3.55 -17.94 -21.55
C GLY A 207 4.26 -16.84 -22.36
N SER A 208 3.69 -15.64 -22.46
CA SER A 208 4.34 -14.52 -23.17
C SER A 208 5.49 -13.83 -22.40
N GLY A 209 5.73 -14.22 -21.13
CA GLY A 209 6.72 -13.59 -20.24
C GLY A 209 6.34 -12.18 -19.73
N LEU A 210 5.29 -11.58 -20.29
CA LEU A 210 4.86 -10.22 -20.00
C LEU A 210 4.04 -10.09 -18.70
N TRP A 211 3.65 -11.21 -18.09
CA TRP A 211 2.92 -11.24 -16.82
C TRP A 211 3.73 -10.68 -15.64
N SER A 212 5.06 -10.64 -15.76
CA SER A 212 5.93 -9.94 -14.82
C SER A 212 5.60 -8.45 -14.67
N HIS A 213 4.97 -7.83 -15.68
CA HIS A 213 4.51 -6.44 -15.61
C HIS A 213 3.28 -6.23 -14.72
N MET A 214 2.61 -7.30 -14.26
CA MET A 214 1.58 -7.20 -13.23
C MET A 214 2.19 -7.16 -11.82
N LEU A 215 3.50 -7.39 -11.69
CA LEU A 215 4.23 -7.33 -10.43
C LEU A 215 4.86 -5.95 -10.24
N ILE A 216 4.73 -5.39 -9.05
CA ILE A 216 5.40 -4.17 -8.63
C ILE A 216 6.47 -4.50 -7.58
N SER A 217 7.65 -3.93 -7.75
CA SER A 217 8.72 -3.92 -6.76
C SER A 217 9.26 -2.52 -6.59
N THR A 218 9.86 -2.22 -5.44
CA THR A 218 10.46 -0.92 -5.16
C THR A 218 11.55 -0.61 -6.19
N ASN A 219 12.30 -1.61 -6.65
CA ASN A 219 13.33 -1.43 -7.69
C ASN A 219 12.73 -1.02 -9.04
N VAL A 220 11.65 -1.67 -9.48
CA VAL A 220 10.99 -1.32 -10.75
C VAL A 220 10.32 0.05 -10.65
N PHE A 221 9.72 0.36 -9.51
CA PHE A 221 9.07 1.64 -9.26
C PHE A 221 10.06 2.80 -9.21
N THR A 222 11.17 2.66 -8.50
CA THR A 222 12.23 3.68 -8.44
C THR A 222 12.89 3.91 -9.81
N LYS A 223 12.97 2.89 -10.68
CA LYS A 223 13.45 3.06 -12.06
C LYS A 223 12.43 3.74 -12.98
N ALA A 224 11.16 3.75 -12.59
CA ALA A 224 10.07 4.32 -13.39
C ALA A 224 9.79 5.79 -13.06
N ILE A 225 10.20 6.23 -11.86
CA ILE A 225 10.28 7.63 -11.42
C ILE A 225 11.50 8.30 -12.05
#